data_AF-A0A7C3CG16-F1
#
_entry.id   AF-A0A7C3CG16-F1
#
_cell.length_a   1.000
_cell.length_b   1.000
_cell.length_c   1.000
_cell.angle_alpha   90.00
_cell.angle_beta   90.00
_cell.angle_gamma   90.00
#
_symmetry.space_group_name_H-M   'P 1'
#
loop_
_entity.id
_entity.type
_entity.pdbx_description
1 polymer ?
#
loop_
_entity_poly.entity_id
_entity_poly.type
_entity_poly.pdbx_seq_one_letter_code
_entity_poly.pdbx_strand_id
1 'polypeptide(L)'
;MMLHQSILTQNSGLRPTFVEINLAVLTANYQAIQRAVGERKVMVVVKANAYGHGLVRVAQHLQGLGVAYLAVAYLEEAVLLRQVGITVPILVLGGIALEQIDHFIEYDVTITA
;
A
#
# COMPACT_ATOMS: atom_id res chain seq x y z
N MET A 1 14.03 22.17 0.21
CA MET A 1 12.90 22.88 0.85
C MET A 1 11.72 22.87 -0.11
N MET A 2 10.77 21.96 0.09
CA MET A 2 9.35 22.05 -0.31
C MET A 2 8.63 20.92 0.43
N LEU A 3 7.83 21.31 1.41
CA LEU A 3 7.04 20.45 2.29
C LEU A 3 5.77 20.04 1.55
N HIS A 4 5.49 18.74 1.46
CA HIS A 4 4.11 18.26 1.37
C HIS A 4 3.73 17.68 2.73
N GLN A 5 2.99 18.46 3.51
CA GLN A 5 2.40 18.07 4.79
C GLN A 5 0.94 17.64 4.58
N SER A 6 0.61 16.45 5.07
CA SER A 6 -0.73 16.11 5.56
C SER A 6 -0.58 15.50 6.97
N ILE A 7 -0.58 16.40 7.95
CA ILE A 7 -1.27 16.37 9.25
C ILE A 7 -1.30 15.01 10.01
N LEU A 8 -0.47 14.93 11.06
CA LEU A 8 -0.51 13.99 12.20
C LEU A 8 -0.09 12.52 11.98
N THR A 9 1.21 12.30 11.75
CA THR A 9 1.89 11.11 12.32
C THR A 9 3.37 11.39 12.56
N GLN A 10 3.66 12.52 13.21
CA GLN A 10 4.96 12.76 13.84
C GLN A 10 4.73 12.86 15.34
N ASN A 11 5.38 11.95 16.05
CA ASN A 11 5.24 11.70 17.48
C ASN A 11 5.77 12.91 18.26
N SER A 12 4.94 13.95 18.43
CA SER A 12 5.32 15.17 19.14
C SER A 12 5.46 14.97 20.65
N GLY A 13 5.19 13.77 21.18
CA GLY A 13 5.19 13.49 22.62
C GLY A 13 4.09 14.24 23.40
N LEU A 14 3.27 15.04 22.71
CA LEU A 14 2.24 15.90 23.32
C LEU A 14 0.92 15.17 23.57
N ARG A 15 0.65 14.07 22.84
CA ARG A 15 -0.60 13.29 22.96
C ARG A 15 -0.27 11.82 23.23
N PRO A 16 -0.72 11.24 24.36
CA PRO A 16 -0.41 9.86 24.71
C PRO A 16 -1.32 8.84 24.01
N THR A 17 -2.31 9.28 23.23
CA THR A 17 -3.17 8.39 22.45
C THR A 17 -2.49 8.00 21.13
N PHE A 18 -2.28 6.70 20.93
CA PHE A 18 -1.73 6.13 19.72
C PHE A 18 -2.42 4.80 19.37
N VAL A 19 -2.21 4.35 18.14
CA VAL A 19 -2.54 2.99 17.70
C VAL A 19 -1.24 2.23 17.47
N GLU A 20 -1.16 1.00 17.97
CA GLU A 20 -0.05 0.09 17.70
C GLU A 20 -0.47 -0.92 16.63
N ILE A 21 0.37 -1.08 15.62
CA ILE A 21 0.14 -1.99 14.51
C ILE A 21 1.15 -3.13 14.59
N ASN A 22 0.66 -4.34 14.80
CA ASN A 22 1.50 -5.53 14.89
C ASN A 22 1.67 -6.19 13.51
N LEU A 23 2.83 -5.96 12.89
CA LEU A 23 3.16 -6.52 11.58
C LEU A 23 3.37 -8.05 11.60
N ALA A 24 3.68 -8.65 12.76
CA ALA A 24 3.80 -10.11 12.87
C ALA A 24 2.43 -10.80 12.73
N VAL A 25 1.37 -10.19 13.26
CA VAL A 25 -0.01 -10.68 13.08
C VAL A 25 -0.41 -10.58 11.60
N LEU A 26 -0.04 -9.49 10.93
CA LEU A 26 -0.26 -9.34 9.49
C LEU A 26 0.45 -10.43 8.68
N THR A 27 1.71 -10.75 9.01
CA THR A 27 2.44 -11.88 8.40
C THR A 27 1.70 -13.20 8.59
N ALA A 28 1.26 -13.50 9.81
CA ALA A 28 0.56 -14.75 10.11
C ALA A 28 -0.74 -14.88 9.31
N ASN A 29 -1.50 -13.79 9.20
CA ASN A 29 -2.73 -13.75 8.39
C ASN A 29 -2.44 -13.98 6.91
N TYR A 30 -1.43 -13.31 6.36
CA TYR A 30 -1.02 -13.49 4.97
C TYR A 30 -0.64 -14.94 4.68
N GLN A 31 0.19 -15.55 5.53
CA GLN A 31 0.61 -16.95 5.40
C GLN A 31 -0.55 -17.95 5.56
N ALA A 32 -1.52 -17.64 6.42
CA ALA A 32 -2.74 -18.46 6.54
C ALA A 32 -3.55 -18.44 5.24
N ILE A 33 -3.72 -17.26 4.63
CA ILE A 33 -4.39 -17.13 3.32
C ILE A 33 -3.61 -17.87 2.24
N GLN A 34 -2.29 -17.71 2.16
CA GLN A 34 -1.45 -18.44 1.19
C GLN A 34 -1.65 -19.96 1.30
N ARG A 35 -1.63 -20.50 2.52
CA ARG A 35 -1.89 -21.95 2.74
C ARG A 35 -3.28 -22.36 2.27
N ALA A 36 -4.29 -21.53 2.51
CA ALA A 36 -5.67 -21.83 2.13
C ALA A 36 -5.89 -21.81 0.60
N VAL A 37 -5.22 -20.91 -0.11
CA VAL A 37 -5.40 -20.76 -1.57
C VAL A 37 -4.46 -21.64 -2.40
N GLY A 38 -3.43 -22.23 -1.79
CA GLY A 38 -2.44 -23.10 -2.44
C GLY A 38 -1.48 -22.29 -3.33
N GLU A 39 -1.28 -22.75 -4.57
CA GLU A 39 -0.34 -22.14 -5.53
C GLU A 39 -0.85 -20.81 -6.14
N ARG A 40 -2.07 -20.40 -5.79
CA ARG A 40 -2.67 -19.17 -6.32
C ARG A 40 -1.99 -17.95 -5.72
N LYS A 41 -1.73 -16.95 -6.56
CA LYS A 41 -1.18 -15.66 -6.11
C LYS A 41 -2.22 -14.91 -5.27
N VAL A 42 -1.76 -14.32 -4.17
CA VAL A 42 -2.56 -13.45 -3.30
C VAL A 42 -2.19 -12.00 -3.60
N MET A 43 -3.18 -11.22 -4.02
CA MET A 43 -3.09 -9.76 -4.14
C MET A 43 -3.54 -9.14 -2.81
N VAL A 44 -2.67 -8.36 -2.17
CA VAL A 44 -2.99 -7.73 -0.88
C VAL A 44 -3.49 -6.31 -1.12
N VAL A 45 -4.73 -6.06 -0.73
CA VAL A 45 -5.36 -4.74 -0.88
C VAL A 45 -4.96 -3.86 0.29
N VAL A 46 -4.26 -2.76 0.02
CA VAL A 46 -3.74 -1.80 1.02
C VAL A 46 -4.31 -0.39 0.84
N LYS A 47 -5.49 -0.27 0.19
CA LYS A 47 -6.21 0.99 0.05
C LYS A 47 -6.55 1.66 1.39
N ALA A 48 -6.92 2.94 1.33
CA ALA A 48 -7.34 3.74 2.48
C ALA A 48 -6.30 3.71 3.60
N ASN A 49 -5.04 4.02 3.25
CA ASN A 49 -3.92 3.97 4.18
C ASN A 49 -3.69 2.59 4.83
N ALA A 50 -3.73 1.52 4.03
CA ALA A 50 -3.77 0.13 4.52
C ALA A 50 -4.87 -0.08 5.57
N TYR A 51 -6.10 0.34 5.28
CA TYR A 51 -7.23 0.28 6.20
C TYR A 51 -6.93 0.95 7.55
N GLY A 52 -6.19 2.07 7.53
CA GLY A 52 -5.75 2.80 8.72
C GLY A 52 -4.50 2.25 9.43
N HIS A 53 -3.90 1.16 8.94
CA HIS A 53 -2.71 0.54 9.54
C HIS A 53 -1.39 1.21 9.12
N GLY A 54 -1.42 2.11 8.14
CA GLY A 54 -0.25 2.84 7.65
C GLY A 54 0.31 2.27 6.35
N LEU A 55 0.00 2.92 5.24
CA LEU A 55 0.28 2.49 3.86
C LEU A 55 1.74 2.12 3.63
N VAL A 56 2.65 3.05 3.89
CA VAL A 56 4.08 2.88 3.55
C VAL A 56 4.70 1.72 4.33
N ARG A 57 4.53 1.71 5.67
CA ARG A 57 5.12 0.65 6.51
C ARG A 57 4.52 -0.73 6.22
N VAL A 58 3.21 -0.81 6.01
CA VAL A 58 2.55 -2.07 5.67
C VAL A 58 3.01 -2.57 4.29
N ALA A 59 3.06 -1.70 3.28
CA ALA A 59 3.50 -2.08 1.94
C ALA A 59 4.96 -2.52 1.90
N GLN A 60 5.85 -1.82 2.61
CA GLN A 60 7.27 -2.21 2.71
C GLN A 60 7.44 -3.57 3.39
N HIS A 61 6.68 -3.83 4.45
CA HIS A 61 6.67 -5.12 5.14
C HIS A 61 6.18 -6.25 4.22
N LEU A 62 5.05 -6.04 3.54
CA LEU A 62 4.49 -6.99 2.56
C LEU A 62 5.45 -7.26 1.40
N GLN A 63 6.10 -6.23 0.86
CA GLN A 63 7.15 -6.40 -0.15
C GLN A 63 8.31 -7.26 0.37
N GLY A 64 8.74 -7.05 1.62
CA GLY A 64 9.74 -7.89 2.27
C GLY A 64 9.32 -9.36 2.41
N LEU A 65 8.03 -9.65 2.49
CA LEU A 65 7.47 -11.01 2.46
C LEU A 65 7.36 -11.60 1.04
N GLY A 66 7.64 -10.82 -0.01
CA GLY A 66 7.56 -11.27 -1.40
C GLY A 66 6.12 -11.42 -1.91
N VAL A 67 5.19 -10.56 -1.47
CA VAL A 67 3.82 -10.63 -1.98
C VAL A 67 3.77 -10.44 -3.50
N ALA A 68 2.87 -11.18 -4.16
CA ALA A 68 2.82 -11.21 -5.62
C ALA A 68 2.26 -9.92 -6.24
N TYR A 69 1.40 -9.22 -5.52
CA TYR A 69 0.73 -8.00 -5.99
C TYR A 69 0.19 -7.19 -4.80
N LEU A 70 0.16 -5.87 -4.96
CA LEU A 70 -0.58 -4.96 -4.09
C LEU A 70 -1.75 -4.32 -4.87
N ALA A 71 -2.79 -3.92 -4.16
CA ALA A 71 -3.86 -3.12 -4.74
C ALA A 71 -4.24 -1.94 -3.87
N VAL A 72 -4.57 -0.81 -4.51
CA VAL A 72 -4.97 0.45 -3.87
C VAL A 72 -6.27 0.97 -4.47
N ALA A 73 -6.89 1.99 -3.86
CA ALA A 73 -8.12 2.57 -4.40
C ALA A 73 -7.83 3.60 -5.50
N TYR A 74 -6.83 4.46 -5.27
CA TYR A 74 -6.55 5.61 -6.14
C TYR A 74 -5.08 5.64 -6.59
N LEU A 75 -4.83 6.28 -7.72
CA LEU A 75 -3.50 6.43 -8.30
C LEU A 75 -2.51 7.10 -7.34
N GLU A 76 -2.93 8.10 -6.58
CA GLU A 76 -2.08 8.81 -5.60
C GLU A 76 -1.47 7.88 -4.54
N GLU A 77 -2.20 6.84 -4.12
CA GLU A 77 -1.67 5.81 -3.20
C GLU A 77 -0.56 5.00 -3.89
N ALA A 78 -0.76 4.61 -5.16
CA ALA A 78 0.23 3.87 -5.93
C ALA A 78 1.50 4.71 -6.19
N VAL A 79 1.33 5.99 -6.57
CA VAL A 79 2.43 6.93 -6.79
C VAL A 79 3.26 7.09 -5.50
N LEU A 80 2.60 7.28 -4.35
CA LEU A 80 3.30 7.35 -3.07
C LEU A 80 4.09 6.06 -2.79
N LEU A 81 3.50 4.88 -3.03
CA LEU A 81 4.18 3.61 -2.86
C LEU A 81 5.42 3.49 -3.77
N ARG A 82 5.34 3.93 -5.02
CA ARG A 82 6.50 3.97 -5.92
C ARG A 82 7.59 4.90 -5.42
N GLN A 83 7.24 6.10 -4.99
CA GLN A 83 8.19 7.09 -4.46
C GLN A 83 8.96 6.60 -3.22
N VAL A 84 8.37 5.70 -2.43
CA VAL A 84 9.03 5.08 -1.25
C VAL A 84 9.68 3.73 -1.56
N GLY A 85 9.83 3.38 -2.84
CA GLY A 85 10.60 2.21 -3.29
C GLY A 85 9.83 0.88 -3.34
N ILE A 86 8.50 0.90 -3.40
CA ILE A 86 7.72 -0.31 -3.69
C ILE A 86 7.88 -0.66 -5.17
N THR A 87 8.34 -1.88 -5.44
CA THR A 87 8.59 -2.45 -6.76
C THR A 87 7.64 -3.61 -7.08
N VAL A 88 6.97 -4.19 -6.07
CA VAL A 88 5.88 -5.15 -6.29
C VAL A 88 4.84 -4.55 -7.25
N PRO A 89 4.26 -5.32 -8.18
CA PRO A 89 3.20 -4.83 -9.05
C PRO A 89 2.01 -4.26 -8.26
N ILE A 90 1.47 -3.12 -8.73
CA ILE A 90 0.37 -2.41 -8.07
C ILE A 90 -0.81 -2.29 -9.03
N LEU A 91 -2.00 -2.67 -8.57
CA LEU A 91 -3.27 -2.43 -9.25
C LEU A 91 -4.03 -1.28 -8.59
N VAL A 92 -4.52 -0.33 -9.37
CA VAL A 92 -5.52 0.65 -8.92
C VAL A 92 -6.91 0.08 -9.22
N LEU A 93 -7.71 -0.09 -8.16
CA LEU A 93 -9.06 -0.67 -8.22
C LEU A 93 -10.12 0.35 -8.66
N GLY A 94 -9.87 1.64 -8.45
CA GLY A 94 -10.77 2.72 -8.81
C GLY A 94 -10.82 3.00 -10.31
N GLY A 95 -11.83 3.77 -10.72
CA GLY A 95 -11.90 4.30 -12.09
C GLY A 95 -10.75 5.26 -12.38
N ILE A 96 -10.40 5.37 -13.66
CA ILE A 96 -9.32 6.25 -14.15
C ILE A 96 -9.90 7.38 -15.01
N ALA A 97 -9.25 8.54 -14.97
CA ALA A 97 -9.49 9.63 -15.91
C ALA A 97 -8.40 9.66 -16.99
N LEU A 98 -8.72 10.18 -18.19
CA LEU A 98 -7.78 10.18 -19.32
C LEU A 98 -6.51 10.98 -19.01
N GLU A 99 -6.64 12.06 -18.23
CA GLU A 99 -5.55 12.93 -17.80
C GLU A 99 -4.55 12.22 -16.86
N GLN A 100 -4.92 11.06 -16.33
CA GLN A 100 -4.07 10.27 -15.43
C GLN A 100 -3.23 9.22 -16.17
N ILE A 101 -3.49 8.96 -17.46
CA ILE A 101 -2.86 7.85 -18.20
C ILE A 101 -1.33 7.95 -18.18
N ASP A 102 -0.77 9.15 -18.40
CA ASP A 102 0.69 9.33 -18.41
C ASP A 102 1.32 8.96 -17.07
N HIS A 103 0.64 9.22 -15.95
CA HIS A 103 1.13 8.84 -14.63
C HIS A 103 1.03 7.33 -14.38
N PHE A 104 0.00 6.65 -14.90
CA PHE A 104 -0.07 5.18 -14.83
C PHE A 104 1.11 4.53 -15.56
N ILE A 105 1.52 5.10 -16.70
CA ILE A 105 2.67 4.65 -17.48
C ILE A 105 3.98 4.99 -16.76
N GLU A 106 4.16 6.24 -16.34
CA GLU A 106 5.38 6.72 -15.66
C GLU A 106 5.71 5.88 -14.41
N TYR A 107 4.69 5.56 -13.62
CA TYR A 107 4.84 4.85 -12.35
C TYR A 107 4.68 3.33 -12.45
N ASP A 108 4.52 2.77 -13.66
CA ASP A 108 4.29 1.35 -13.91
C ASP A 108 3.18 0.78 -13.01
N VAL A 109 1.97 1.32 -13.17
CA VAL A 109 0.80 0.97 -12.35
C VAL A 109 -0.28 0.36 -13.24
N THR A 110 -0.83 -0.78 -12.82
CA THR A 110 -1.91 -1.47 -13.53
C THR A 110 -3.25 -0.77 -13.28
N ILE A 111 -4.04 -0.61 -14.34
CA ILE A 111 -5.39 -0.03 -14.31
C ILE A 111 -6.49 -1.09 -14.17
N THR A 112 -7.65 -0.67 -13.66
CA THR A 112 -8.91 -1.41 -13.79
C THR A 112 -9.64 -0.94 -15.05
N ALA A 113 -10.15 -1.88 -15.87
CA ALA A 113 -10.84 -1.61 -17.13
C ALA A 113 -12.29 -2.14 -17.11
#